data_AF-A0A6I4YNY7-F1
#
_entry.id   AF-A0A6I4YNY7-F1
#
_cell.length_a   1.000
_cell.length_b   1.000
_cell.length_c   1.000
_cell.angle_alpha   90.00
_cell.angle_beta   90.00
_cell.angle_gamma   90.00
#
_symmetry.space_group_name_H-M   'P 1'
#
loop_
_entity.id
_entity.type
_entity.pdbx_description
1 polymer ?
#
loop_
_entity_poly.entity_id
_entity_poly.type
_entity_poly.pdbx_seq_one_letter_code
_entity_poly.pdbx_strand_id
1 'polypeptide(L)'
;MGPAPARPTRSVLTHPPPLDGLDVLIRTWGPLALFTRPDLRVQRVSYPIPTPSALSGLVSCVYWKPEAEYRVQRIGIVKAGGTMQVMRNELGDRQGERPPDEAPMRQQRNSVFLTDVEYLMHLRVFARFGRGPAEAMKHANILRDRLTRGQRFRTPYLGTRECTAHIELAALDAQPDGTIHLDVGPLLFAQAFVPDPDGPIAARAHRHQRGQTQGVVRRVTPVPLYIQDAQVRNGWLDVPQDLYRRVNLLEGRA
;
A
#
# COMPACT_ATOMS: atom_id res chain seq x y z
N MET A 1 -0.35 33.50 -31.89
CA MET A 1 0.31 32.21 -31.61
C MET A 1 1.13 32.39 -30.33
N GLY A 2 0.53 32.13 -29.17
CA GLY A 2 1.20 32.34 -27.87
C GLY A 2 2.19 31.21 -27.56
N PRO A 3 3.28 31.46 -26.82
CA PRO A 3 4.24 30.42 -26.49
C PRO A 3 3.60 29.39 -25.55
N ALA A 4 3.82 28.11 -25.85
CA ALA A 4 3.35 27.00 -25.02
C ALA A 4 3.98 27.08 -23.62
N PRO A 5 3.25 26.76 -22.53
CA PRO A 5 3.81 26.78 -21.20
C PRO A 5 4.90 25.71 -21.06
N ALA A 6 6.06 26.12 -20.53
CA ALA A 6 7.19 25.23 -20.29
C ALA A 6 6.78 24.08 -19.35
N ARG A 7 7.01 22.84 -19.81
CA ARG A 7 6.83 21.62 -19.01
C ARG A 7 7.83 21.65 -17.85
N PRO A 8 7.43 21.38 -16.60
CA PRO A 8 8.39 21.31 -15.51
C PRO A 8 9.36 20.14 -15.76
N THR A 9 10.65 20.46 -15.86
CA THR A 9 11.73 19.49 -15.93
C THR A 9 11.74 18.69 -14.63
N ARG A 10 11.22 17.46 -14.68
CA ARG A 10 11.45 16.47 -13.63
C ARG A 10 12.96 16.21 -13.57
N SER A 11 13.65 16.76 -12.58
CA SER A 11 14.99 16.29 -12.26
C SER A 11 14.85 14.83 -11.82
N VAL A 12 15.35 13.93 -12.65
CA VAL A 12 15.51 12.52 -12.28
C VAL A 12 16.60 12.51 -11.22
N LEU A 13 16.21 12.47 -9.94
CA LEU A 13 17.16 12.30 -8.85
C LEU A 13 17.82 10.94 -9.01
N THR A 14 19.06 10.93 -9.49
CA THR A 14 19.85 9.71 -9.75
C THR A 14 20.31 9.01 -8.48
N HIS A 15 20.15 9.63 -7.31
CA HIS A 15 20.40 9.02 -6.02
C HIS A 15 19.26 9.30 -5.04
N PRO A 16 18.81 8.30 -4.25
CA PRO A 16 17.87 8.56 -3.17
C PRO A 16 18.49 9.58 -2.19
N PRO A 17 17.69 10.46 -1.59
CA PRO A 17 18.19 11.32 -0.52
C PRO A 17 18.82 10.44 0.57
N PRO A 18 19.90 10.91 1.24
CA PRO A 18 20.53 10.15 2.31
C PRO A 18 19.47 9.77 3.33
N LEU A 19 19.47 8.49 3.74
CA LEU A 19 18.54 7.99 4.74
C LEU A 19 18.81 8.74 6.05
N ASP A 20 17.94 9.69 6.40
CA ASP A 20 18.01 10.30 7.72
C ASP A 20 17.39 9.35 8.75
N GLY A 21 17.42 9.72 10.03
CA GLY A 21 16.87 8.87 11.10
C GLY A 21 15.36 8.55 10.94
N LEU A 22 14.63 9.15 9.99
CA LEU A 22 13.23 8.84 9.67
C LEU A 22 13.05 7.93 8.46
N ASP A 23 14.10 7.73 7.64
CA ASP A 23 14.03 6.91 6.44
C ASP A 23 14.47 5.46 6.71
N VAL A 24 13.70 4.50 6.23
CA VAL A 24 13.91 3.07 6.43
C VAL A 24 13.92 2.38 5.07
N LEU A 25 15.02 1.70 4.75
CA LEU A 25 15.11 0.85 3.57
C LEU A 25 14.68 -0.57 3.95
N ILE A 26 13.67 -1.08 3.26
CA ILE A 26 13.03 -2.36 3.60
C ILE A 26 13.08 -3.27 2.39
N ARG A 27 13.40 -4.54 2.63
CA ARG A 27 13.32 -5.62 1.64
C ARG A 27 12.08 -6.46 1.92
N THR A 28 11.33 -6.81 0.88
CA THR A 28 10.17 -7.71 1.00
C THR A 28 10.06 -8.62 -0.20
N TRP A 29 9.73 -9.89 0.04
CA TRP A 29 9.61 -10.90 -0.99
C TRP A 29 8.58 -11.94 -0.62
N GLY A 30 8.15 -12.72 -1.60
CA GLY A 30 7.21 -13.80 -1.37
C GLY A 30 7.05 -14.69 -2.60
N PRO A 31 6.54 -15.91 -2.40
CA PRO A 31 6.30 -16.83 -3.50
C PRO A 31 5.20 -16.32 -4.43
N LEU A 32 4.25 -15.54 -3.91
CA LEU A 32 3.09 -15.01 -4.64
C LEU A 32 2.85 -13.54 -4.29
N ALA A 33 2.31 -12.78 -5.24
CA ALA A 33 1.73 -11.45 -5.00
C ALA A 33 0.49 -11.20 -5.87
N LEU A 34 -0.46 -10.42 -5.34
CA LEU A 34 -1.66 -10.01 -6.07
C LEU A 34 -2.05 -8.57 -5.73
N PHE A 35 -1.44 -7.63 -6.44
CA PHE A 35 -1.75 -6.20 -6.35
C PHE A 35 -2.91 -5.89 -7.29
N THR A 36 -4.13 -6.22 -6.88
CA THR A 36 -5.29 -6.26 -7.78
C THR A 36 -5.55 -4.91 -8.46
N ARG A 37 -5.62 -4.96 -9.79
CA ARG A 37 -6.07 -3.87 -10.65
C ARG A 37 -7.57 -3.58 -10.45
N PRO A 38 -7.97 -2.34 -10.11
CA PRO A 38 -9.36 -2.02 -9.81
C PRO A 38 -10.27 -1.95 -11.05
N ASP A 39 -9.70 -1.80 -12.24
CA ASP A 39 -10.40 -1.79 -13.53
C ASP A 39 -10.97 -3.16 -13.91
N LEU A 40 -10.38 -4.24 -13.43
CA LEU A 40 -10.80 -5.61 -13.71
C LEU A 40 -11.57 -6.19 -12.52
N ARG A 41 -12.89 -5.94 -12.50
CA ARG A 41 -13.76 -6.32 -11.37
C ARG A 41 -14.10 -7.81 -11.31
N VAL A 42 -14.18 -8.47 -12.46
CA VAL A 42 -14.60 -9.89 -12.56
C VAL A 42 -13.41 -10.83 -12.42
N GLN A 43 -12.29 -10.50 -13.05
CA GLN A 43 -11.04 -11.24 -12.99
C GLN A 43 -10.02 -10.44 -12.19
N ARG A 44 -9.27 -11.10 -11.30
CA ARG A 44 -8.24 -10.40 -10.53
C ARG A 44 -6.93 -10.47 -11.28
N VAL A 45 -6.43 -9.34 -11.76
CA VAL A 45 -5.11 -9.28 -12.40
C VAL A 45 -4.22 -8.39 -11.54
N SER A 46 -3.04 -8.88 -11.20
CA SER A 46 -2.07 -8.08 -10.46
C SER A 46 -1.50 -6.96 -11.34
N TYR A 47 -1.25 -5.79 -10.75
CA TYR A 47 -0.22 -4.89 -11.25
C TYR A 47 1.13 -5.61 -11.28
N PRO A 48 2.05 -5.24 -12.19
CA PRO A 48 3.39 -5.83 -12.27
C PRO A 48 4.32 -5.36 -11.13
N ILE A 49 3.91 -4.36 -10.35
CA ILE A 49 4.65 -3.79 -9.22
C ILE A 49 3.68 -3.53 -8.04
N PRO A 50 4.12 -3.60 -6.77
CA PRO A 50 3.30 -3.22 -5.63
C PRO A 50 2.78 -1.78 -5.71
N THR A 51 1.56 -1.58 -5.21
CA THR A 51 1.01 -0.25 -5.00
C THR A 51 1.62 0.37 -3.73
N PRO A 52 1.81 1.71 -3.67
CA PRO A 52 2.25 2.39 -2.45
C PRO A 52 1.37 2.05 -1.23
N SER A 53 0.05 1.99 -1.41
CA SER A 53 -0.89 1.58 -0.36
C SER A 53 -0.67 0.16 0.16
N ALA A 54 -0.36 -0.80 -0.72
CA ALA A 54 -0.08 -2.17 -0.31
C ALA A 54 1.18 -2.25 0.55
N LEU A 55 2.23 -1.49 0.20
CA LEU A 55 3.47 -1.43 0.97
C LEU A 55 3.28 -0.74 2.32
N SER A 56 2.56 0.38 2.39
CA SER A 56 2.21 1.01 3.67
C SER A 56 1.41 0.06 4.57
N GLY A 57 0.48 -0.72 4.00
CA GLY A 57 -0.26 -1.77 4.73
C GLY A 57 0.62 -2.93 5.18
N LEU A 58 1.57 -3.35 4.36
CA LEU A 58 2.54 -4.40 4.66
C LEU A 58 3.43 -4.00 5.86
N VAL A 59 3.98 -2.79 5.87
CA VAL A 59 4.75 -2.25 7.00
C VAL A 59 3.89 -2.17 8.26
N SER A 60 2.62 -1.80 8.12
CA SER A 60 1.69 -1.72 9.25
C SER A 60 1.45 -3.07 9.95
N CYS A 61 1.73 -4.19 9.27
CA CYS A 61 1.69 -5.52 9.87
C CYS A 61 2.85 -5.78 10.85
N VAL A 62 3.99 -5.10 10.66
CA VAL A 62 5.17 -5.17 11.54
C VAL A 62 4.93 -4.31 12.79
N TYR A 63 4.57 -3.06 12.55
CA TYR A 63 4.32 -2.06 13.58
C TYR A 63 3.40 -0.98 13.00
N TRP A 64 2.40 -0.58 13.77
CA TRP A 64 1.59 0.59 13.46
C TRP A 64 0.99 1.19 14.71
N LYS A 65 0.87 2.51 14.72
CA LYS A 65 0.17 3.31 15.72
C LYS A 65 -0.58 4.44 15.02
N PRO A 66 -1.72 4.92 15.57
CA PRO A 66 -2.46 6.04 14.98
C PRO A 66 -1.60 7.29 14.72
N GLU A 67 -0.61 7.52 15.57
CA GLU A 67 0.32 8.66 15.52
C GLU A 67 1.40 8.50 14.45
N ALA A 68 1.54 7.32 13.83
CA ALA A 68 2.54 7.05 12.80
C ALA A 68 1.92 7.00 11.40
N GLU A 69 2.59 7.63 10.45
CA GLU A 69 2.28 7.56 9.02
C GLU A 69 3.48 7.03 8.24
N TYR A 70 3.24 6.03 7.38
CA TYR A 70 4.26 5.41 6.54
C TYR A 70 4.10 5.88 5.10
N ARG A 71 5.04 6.70 4.62
CA ARG A 71 5.04 7.20 3.24
C ARG A 71 6.14 6.53 2.42
N VAL A 72 5.73 5.78 1.42
CA VAL A 72 6.64 5.17 0.44
C VAL A 72 7.20 6.29 -0.44
N GLN A 73 8.52 6.38 -0.50
CA GLN A 73 9.25 7.34 -1.32
C GLN A 73 9.57 6.72 -2.69
N ARG A 74 10.05 5.48 -2.71
CA ARG A 74 10.44 4.75 -3.91
C ARG A 74 10.17 3.27 -3.76
N ILE A 75 9.92 2.60 -4.87
CA ILE A 75 9.73 1.15 -4.96
C ILE A 75 10.76 0.60 -5.95
N GLY A 76 11.58 -0.34 -5.50
CA GLY A 76 12.62 -0.99 -6.29
C GLY A 76 12.20 -2.42 -6.62
N ILE A 77 12.35 -2.85 -7.87
CA ILE A 77 12.14 -4.24 -8.27
C ILE A 77 13.49 -4.95 -8.25
N VAL A 78 13.68 -5.86 -7.30
CA VAL A 78 14.86 -6.75 -7.26
C VAL A 78 14.60 -7.96 -8.13
N LYS A 79 13.38 -8.52 -8.05
CA LYS A 79 12.91 -9.62 -8.89
C LYS A 79 11.47 -9.36 -9.30
N ALA A 80 11.25 -9.14 -10.59
CA ALA A 80 9.90 -8.97 -11.16
C ALA A 80 9.07 -10.25 -11.07
N GLY A 81 9.74 -11.41 -11.08
CA GLY A 81 9.11 -12.70 -11.01
C GLY A 81 8.41 -13.11 -12.31
N GLY A 82 7.59 -14.15 -12.20
CA GLY A 82 6.73 -14.64 -13.28
C GLY A 82 5.26 -14.35 -13.01
N THR A 83 4.38 -14.98 -13.79
CA THR A 83 2.93 -14.96 -13.55
C THR A 83 2.36 -16.35 -13.49
N MET A 84 1.38 -16.59 -12.62
CA MET A 84 0.57 -17.80 -12.63
C MET A 84 -0.92 -17.46 -12.66
N GLN A 85 -1.71 -18.33 -13.29
CA GLN A 85 -3.16 -18.22 -13.31
C GLN A 85 -3.78 -19.25 -12.38
N VAL A 86 -4.74 -18.83 -11.56
CA VAL A 86 -5.48 -19.71 -10.65
C VAL A 86 -6.97 -19.42 -10.72
N MET A 87 -7.74 -20.47 -10.92
CA MET A 87 -9.21 -20.46 -10.83
C MET A 87 -9.65 -20.70 -9.39
N ARG A 88 -10.48 -19.81 -8.85
CA ARG A 88 -10.98 -19.90 -7.47
C ARG A 88 -12.51 -19.86 -7.46
N ASN A 89 -13.09 -20.69 -6.59
CA ASN A 89 -14.52 -20.61 -6.27
C ASN A 89 -14.72 -19.55 -5.18
N GLU A 90 -15.15 -18.35 -5.58
CA GLU A 90 -15.47 -17.23 -4.69
C GLU A 90 -16.98 -17.11 -4.49
N LEU A 91 -17.43 -16.42 -3.44
CA LEU A 91 -18.83 -16.07 -3.29
C LEU A 91 -19.22 -14.99 -4.31
N GLY A 92 -20.35 -15.18 -4.98
CA GLY A 92 -20.87 -14.21 -5.95
C GLY A 92 -21.45 -12.96 -5.29
N ASP A 93 -22.07 -13.14 -4.12
CA ASP A 93 -22.76 -12.09 -3.37
C ASP A 93 -22.27 -11.98 -1.92
N ARG A 94 -22.63 -10.87 -1.26
CA ARG A 94 -22.40 -10.74 0.19
C ARG A 94 -23.17 -11.83 0.91
N GLN A 95 -22.48 -12.52 1.81
CA GLN A 95 -23.10 -13.50 2.68
C GLN A 95 -24.22 -12.85 3.51
N GLY A 96 -25.44 -13.37 3.36
CA GLY A 96 -26.58 -13.04 4.21
C GLY A 96 -26.56 -13.83 5.52
N GLU A 97 -27.71 -14.00 6.16
CA GLU A 97 -27.82 -14.75 7.42
C GLU A 97 -27.65 -16.27 7.24
N ARG A 98 -27.84 -16.78 6.01
CA ARG A 98 -27.71 -18.21 5.71
C ARG A 98 -26.26 -18.56 5.36
N PRO A 99 -25.75 -19.72 5.83
CA PRO A 99 -24.47 -20.25 5.38
C PRO A 99 -24.46 -20.41 3.85
N PRO A 100 -23.37 -20.03 3.15
CA PRO A 100 -23.27 -20.15 1.71
C PRO A 100 -22.90 -21.60 1.32
N ASP A 101 -23.85 -22.52 1.51
CA ASP A 101 -23.69 -23.95 1.22
C ASP A 101 -24.25 -24.36 -0.15
N GLU A 102 -24.91 -23.46 -0.87
CA GLU A 102 -25.49 -23.76 -2.18
C GLU A 102 -24.53 -23.39 -3.34
N ALA A 103 -24.30 -24.35 -4.25
CA ALA A 103 -23.51 -24.19 -5.47
C ALA A 103 -23.87 -22.97 -6.37
N PRO A 104 -25.14 -22.48 -6.47
CA PRO A 104 -25.48 -21.33 -7.31
C PRO A 104 -24.90 -20.01 -6.80
N MET A 105 -24.50 -19.92 -5.52
CA MET A 105 -23.96 -18.70 -4.92
C MET A 105 -22.44 -18.57 -5.10
N ARG A 106 -21.80 -19.55 -5.76
CA ARG A 106 -20.35 -19.55 -6.01
C ARG A 106 -20.06 -19.19 -7.45
N GLN A 107 -19.09 -18.29 -7.63
CA GLN A 107 -18.59 -17.86 -8.93
C GLN A 107 -17.14 -18.33 -9.08
N GLN A 108 -16.83 -18.90 -10.23
CA GLN A 108 -15.46 -19.18 -10.62
C GLN A 108 -14.81 -17.89 -11.13
N ARG A 109 -13.75 -17.46 -10.46
CA ARG A 109 -12.99 -16.26 -10.82
C ARG A 109 -11.55 -16.62 -11.10
N ASN A 110 -11.08 -16.22 -12.28
CA ASN A 110 -9.67 -16.33 -12.64
C ASN A 110 -8.87 -15.24 -11.93
N SER A 111 -7.68 -15.58 -11.49
CA SER A 111 -6.74 -14.67 -10.85
C SER A 111 -5.34 -14.85 -11.42
N VAL A 112 -4.74 -13.76 -11.89
CA VAL A 112 -3.37 -13.72 -12.39
C VAL A 112 -2.48 -13.14 -11.29
N PHE A 113 -1.72 -14.02 -10.64
CA PHE A 113 -0.76 -13.70 -9.60
C PHE A 113 0.61 -13.43 -10.20
N LEU A 114 1.42 -12.62 -9.52
CA LEU A 114 2.87 -12.64 -9.70
C LEU A 114 3.47 -13.77 -8.87
N THR A 115 4.58 -14.34 -9.33
CA THR A 115 5.28 -15.46 -8.67
C THR A 115 6.75 -15.16 -8.45
N ASP A 116 7.31 -15.56 -7.30
CA ASP A 116 8.72 -15.35 -6.92
C ASP A 116 9.14 -13.90 -7.12
N VAL A 117 8.57 -13.00 -6.31
CA VAL A 117 8.80 -11.56 -6.41
C VAL A 117 9.64 -11.05 -5.25
N GLU A 118 10.45 -10.04 -5.52
CA GLU A 118 11.28 -9.37 -4.51
C GLU A 118 11.38 -7.87 -4.79
N TYR A 119 11.19 -7.08 -3.74
CA TYR A 119 11.13 -5.63 -3.81
C TYR A 119 11.96 -4.97 -2.72
N LEU A 120 12.49 -3.79 -3.05
CA LEU A 120 12.98 -2.81 -2.10
C LEU A 120 11.95 -1.69 -1.96
N MET A 121 11.85 -1.10 -0.79
CA MET A 121 11.05 0.10 -0.58
C MET A 121 11.80 1.11 0.28
N HIS A 122 11.89 2.34 -0.22
CA HIS A 122 12.31 3.47 0.58
C HIS A 122 11.07 3.99 1.30
N LEU A 123 11.05 3.86 2.62
CA LEU A 123 9.96 4.34 3.46
C LEU A 123 10.42 5.53 4.28
N ARG A 124 9.60 6.55 4.39
CA ARG A 124 9.78 7.62 5.37
C ARG A 124 8.66 7.60 6.40
N VAL A 125 9.03 7.70 7.68
CA VAL A 125 8.10 7.74 8.81
C VAL A 125 7.78 9.19 9.16
N PHE A 126 6.49 9.50 9.26
CA PHE A 126 5.98 10.79 9.70
C PHE A 126 5.14 10.63 10.96
N ALA A 127 5.09 11.69 11.77
CA ALA A 127 4.18 11.77 12.90
C ALA A 127 2.86 12.44 12.48
N ARG A 128 1.75 12.01 13.07
CA ARG A 128 0.40 12.54 12.85
C ARG A 128 -0.09 13.36 14.05
N PHE A 129 -1.23 14.03 13.89
CA PHE A 129 -1.93 14.78 14.95
C PHE A 129 -1.09 15.91 15.56
N GLY A 130 -0.34 16.64 14.72
CA GLY A 130 0.50 17.76 15.18
C GLY A 130 1.69 17.35 16.05
N ARG A 131 2.03 16.05 16.08
CA ARG A 131 3.23 15.57 16.78
C ARG A 131 4.49 15.95 15.99
N GLY A 132 5.54 16.34 16.71
CA GLY A 132 6.81 16.79 16.12
C GLY A 132 7.74 15.66 15.66
N PRO A 133 8.91 16.01 15.09
CA PRO A 133 9.88 15.05 14.54
C PRO A 133 10.38 13.99 15.53
N ALA A 134 10.40 14.29 16.83
CA ALA A 134 10.83 13.34 17.86
C ALA A 134 9.91 12.10 17.95
N GLU A 135 8.59 12.27 17.79
CA GLU A 135 7.68 11.12 17.75
C GLU A 135 7.85 10.31 16.46
N ALA A 136 8.10 10.97 15.32
CA ALA A 136 8.40 10.27 14.07
C ALA A 136 9.68 9.41 14.22
N MET A 137 10.72 9.95 14.85
CA MET A 137 11.98 9.26 15.12
C MET A 137 11.78 8.03 16.00
N LYS A 138 11.01 8.17 17.08
CA LYS A 138 10.66 7.06 17.97
C LYS A 138 9.95 5.94 17.20
N HIS A 139 8.96 6.28 16.37
CA HIS A 139 8.26 5.28 15.55
C HIS A 139 9.18 4.63 14.51
N ALA A 140 10.09 5.38 13.90
CA ALA A 140 11.08 4.85 12.97
C ALA A 140 12.04 3.86 13.67
N ASN A 141 12.53 4.19 14.87
CA ASN A 141 13.41 3.30 15.63
C ASN A 141 12.71 2.00 16.04
N ILE A 142 11.48 2.07 16.54
CA ILE A 142 10.69 0.87 16.89
C ILE A 142 10.45 0.00 15.65
N LEU A 143 10.16 0.61 14.50
CA LEU A 143 9.98 -0.13 13.26
C LEU A 143 11.29 -0.84 12.86
N ARG A 144 12.42 -0.14 12.87
CA ARG A 144 13.74 -0.73 12.58
C ARG A 144 14.06 -1.90 13.49
N ASP A 145 13.91 -1.73 14.80
CA ASP A 145 14.19 -2.79 15.78
C ASP A 145 13.35 -4.05 15.52
N ARG A 146 12.07 -3.86 15.19
CA ARG A 146 11.16 -4.98 14.87
C ARG A 146 11.53 -5.68 13.58
N LEU A 147 11.90 -4.92 12.54
CA LEU A 147 12.37 -5.47 11.27
C LEU A 147 13.66 -6.29 11.48
N THR A 148 14.63 -5.75 12.22
CA THR A 148 15.89 -6.45 12.53
C THR A 148 15.66 -7.75 13.30
N ARG A 149 14.69 -7.77 14.21
CA ARG A 149 14.36 -8.95 15.03
C ARG A 149 13.35 -9.89 14.37
N GLY A 150 12.84 -9.57 13.17
CA GLY A 150 11.76 -10.32 12.51
C GLY A 150 10.42 -10.32 13.27
N GLN A 151 10.20 -9.34 14.16
CA GLN A 151 8.98 -9.24 14.95
C GLN A 151 7.84 -8.63 14.15
N ARG A 152 6.64 -9.22 14.27
CA ARG A 152 5.45 -8.77 13.54
C ARG A 152 4.20 -8.86 14.41
N PHE A 153 3.31 -7.88 14.28
CA PHE A 153 2.01 -7.90 14.93
C PHE A 153 1.03 -8.84 14.22
N ARG A 154 1.10 -8.89 12.89
CA ARG A 154 0.34 -9.81 12.03
C ARG A 154 1.23 -10.29 10.89
N THR A 155 0.89 -11.41 10.26
CA THR A 155 1.58 -11.91 9.07
C THR A 155 1.46 -10.88 7.93
N PRO A 156 2.59 -10.31 7.43
CA PRO A 156 2.60 -9.44 6.26
C PRO A 156 2.24 -10.21 5.00
N TYR A 157 1.69 -9.51 4.01
CA TYR A 157 1.26 -10.12 2.75
C TYR A 157 1.38 -9.14 1.58
N LEU A 158 1.60 -9.67 0.37
CA LEU A 158 1.76 -8.92 -0.89
C LEU A 158 0.40 -8.81 -1.60
N GLY A 159 -0.39 -7.79 -1.23
CA GLY A 159 -1.67 -7.46 -1.86
C GLY A 159 -2.87 -8.14 -1.20
N THR A 160 -2.98 -9.46 -1.30
CA THR A 160 -4.05 -10.25 -0.66
C THR A 160 -3.50 -11.17 0.44
N ARG A 161 -4.32 -11.55 1.42
CA ARG A 161 -3.88 -12.34 2.60
C ARG A 161 -3.35 -13.75 2.27
N GLU A 162 -3.67 -14.27 1.10
CA GLU A 162 -3.14 -15.56 0.61
C GLU A 162 -1.67 -15.45 0.17
N CYS A 163 -1.22 -14.24 -0.19
CA CYS A 163 0.14 -13.95 -0.65
C CYS A 163 1.04 -13.60 0.54
N THR A 164 1.34 -14.57 1.41
CA THR A 164 2.21 -14.34 2.59
C THR A 164 3.56 -13.76 2.19
N ALA A 165 4.03 -12.74 2.91
CA ALA A 165 5.25 -12.01 2.62
C ALA A 165 6.29 -12.14 3.73
N HIS A 166 7.55 -12.17 3.32
CA HIS A 166 8.69 -11.89 4.17
C HIS A 166 9.04 -10.41 4.09
N ILE A 167 9.52 -9.87 5.21
CA ILE A 167 9.92 -8.46 5.33
C ILE A 167 11.06 -8.36 6.32
N GLU A 168 12.06 -7.56 5.97
CA GLU A 168 13.20 -7.25 6.84
C GLU A 168 13.79 -5.87 6.50
N LEU A 169 14.73 -5.43 7.33
CA LEU A 169 15.54 -4.26 7.04
C LEU A 169 16.53 -4.63 5.92
N ALA A 170 16.58 -3.85 4.84
CA ALA A 170 17.53 -4.12 3.77
C ALA A 170 18.94 -3.63 4.13
N ALA A 171 19.96 -4.16 3.45
CA ALA A 171 21.29 -3.57 3.46
C ALA A 171 21.26 -2.15 2.88
N LEU A 172 22.09 -1.24 3.41
CA LEU A 172 22.09 0.18 3.00
C LEU A 172 22.46 0.39 1.53
N ASP A 173 23.26 -0.52 0.98
CA ASP A 173 23.71 -0.52 -0.41
C ASP A 173 22.82 -1.36 -1.33
N ALA A 174 21.76 -1.98 -0.82
CA ALA A 174 20.85 -2.81 -1.61
C ALA A 174 20.28 -2.02 -2.79
N GLN A 175 20.40 -2.60 -3.99
CA GLN A 175 19.88 -2.02 -5.23
C GLN A 175 18.83 -2.94 -5.86
N PRO A 176 17.84 -2.39 -6.57
CA PRO A 176 16.99 -3.17 -7.45
C PRO A 176 17.78 -3.65 -8.66
N ASP A 177 17.13 -4.47 -9.48
CA ASP A 177 17.66 -4.82 -10.79
C ASP A 177 17.61 -3.59 -11.71
N GLY A 178 18.79 -3.02 -11.94
CA GLY A 178 18.98 -1.83 -12.79
C GLY A 178 18.64 -2.06 -14.27
N THR A 179 18.42 -3.28 -14.71
CA THR A 179 18.04 -3.60 -16.10
C THR A 179 16.53 -3.49 -16.34
N ILE A 180 15.72 -3.39 -15.28
CA ILE A 180 14.27 -3.34 -15.39
C ILE A 180 13.81 -1.92 -15.75
N HIS A 181 13.23 -1.80 -16.93
CA HIS A 181 12.51 -0.62 -17.40
C HIS A 181 11.09 -1.03 -17.79
N LEU A 182 10.10 -0.46 -17.12
CA LEU A 182 8.70 -0.86 -17.30
C LEU A 182 7.80 0.38 -17.32
N ASP A 183 6.96 0.46 -18.34
CA ASP A 183 5.82 1.37 -18.34
C ASP A 183 4.62 0.67 -17.70
N VAL A 184 4.21 1.13 -16.52
CA VAL A 184 3.09 0.55 -15.77
C VAL A 184 1.77 1.24 -16.14
N GLY A 185 1.83 2.47 -16.66
CA GLY A 185 0.65 3.31 -16.87
C GLY A 185 0.00 3.75 -15.55
N PRO A 186 -1.35 3.84 -15.49
CA PRO A 186 -2.05 4.20 -14.27
C PRO A 186 -1.88 3.15 -13.18
N LEU A 187 -1.20 3.51 -12.08
CA LEU A 187 -1.01 2.65 -10.91
C LEU A 187 -1.83 3.18 -9.74
N LEU A 188 -2.60 2.31 -9.08
CA LEU A 188 -3.32 2.69 -7.86
C LEU A 188 -2.32 3.17 -6.80
N PHE A 189 -2.50 4.41 -6.34
CA PHE A 189 -1.72 4.98 -5.24
C PHE A 189 -2.32 4.54 -3.90
N ALA A 190 -3.56 4.93 -3.64
CA ALA A 190 -4.32 4.64 -2.43
C ALA A 190 -5.82 4.90 -2.65
N GLN A 191 -6.66 4.39 -1.74
CA GLN A 191 -8.04 4.83 -1.60
C GLN A 191 -8.12 5.87 -0.49
N ALA A 192 -8.65 7.05 -0.79
CA ALA A 192 -9.02 8.04 0.22
C ALA A 192 -10.45 7.75 0.68
N PHE A 193 -10.67 7.71 1.99
CA PHE A 193 -12.00 7.52 2.57
C PHE A 193 -12.63 8.88 2.90
N VAL A 194 -13.32 9.46 1.91
CA VAL A 194 -13.93 10.79 2.03
C VAL A 194 -15.15 10.71 2.94
N PRO A 195 -15.22 11.49 4.04
CA PRO A 195 -16.40 11.55 4.88
C PRO A 195 -17.61 12.00 4.06
N ASP A 196 -18.71 11.26 4.16
CA ASP A 196 -20.00 11.66 3.61
C ASP A 196 -20.73 12.51 4.66
N PRO A 197 -20.86 13.84 4.48
CA PRO A 197 -21.46 14.71 5.48
C PRO A 197 -22.94 14.39 5.72
N ASP A 198 -23.63 13.88 4.70
CA ASP A 198 -25.06 13.51 4.72
C ASP A 198 -25.25 11.99 4.86
N GLY A 199 -24.16 11.25 5.01
CA GLY A 199 -24.17 9.80 5.10
C GLY A 199 -24.79 9.30 6.40
N PRO A 200 -25.52 8.17 6.38
CA PRO A 200 -26.13 7.60 7.58
C PRO A 200 -25.06 7.34 8.64
N ILE A 201 -25.38 7.68 9.89
CA ILE A 201 -24.58 7.39 11.06
C ILE A 201 -24.84 5.93 11.48
N ALA A 202 -23.85 5.08 11.33
CA ALA A 202 -23.86 3.77 11.96
C ALA A 202 -23.32 3.91 13.39
N ALA A 203 -24.18 3.71 14.40
CA ALA A 203 -23.71 3.49 15.76
C ALA A 203 -23.09 2.09 15.81
N ARG A 204 -21.76 1.98 15.74
CA ARG A 204 -21.07 0.73 16.08
C ARG A 204 -20.73 0.79 17.57
N ALA A 205 -21.40 -0.03 18.35
CA ALA A 205 -20.98 -0.30 19.73
C ALA A 205 -19.63 -1.03 19.69
N HIS A 206 -18.54 -0.32 19.95
CA HIS A 206 -17.26 -0.96 20.24
C HIS A 206 -17.32 -1.49 21.66
N ARG A 207 -17.45 -2.81 21.83
CA ARG A 207 -17.32 -3.46 23.15
C ARG A 207 -15.84 -3.56 23.51
N HIS A 208 -15.22 -2.44 23.87
CA HIS A 208 -13.98 -2.46 24.64
C HIS A 208 -14.33 -2.51 26.14
N GLN A 209 -13.55 -3.28 26.91
CA GLN A 209 -13.73 -3.49 28.35
C GLN A 209 -13.97 -2.16 29.09
N ARG A 210 -15.03 -2.14 29.91
CA ARG A 210 -15.44 -1.07 30.86
C ARG A 210 -15.70 0.30 30.22
N GLY A 211 -16.92 0.46 29.69
CA GLY A 211 -17.50 1.73 29.29
C GLY A 211 -17.98 1.70 27.84
N GLN A 212 -19.30 1.76 27.63
CA GLN A 212 -19.86 1.94 26.29
C GLN A 212 -19.58 3.36 25.83
N THR A 213 -18.62 3.56 24.93
CA THR A 213 -18.55 4.78 24.13
C THR A 213 -19.29 4.50 22.82
N GLN A 214 -20.46 5.11 22.62
CA GLN A 214 -21.13 5.09 21.31
C GLN A 214 -20.33 5.97 20.35
N GLY A 215 -19.56 5.34 19.47
CA GLY A 215 -18.92 6.04 18.36
C GLY A 215 -19.91 6.27 17.22
N VAL A 216 -20.06 7.53 16.81
CA VAL A 216 -20.77 7.91 15.59
C VAL A 216 -19.85 7.59 14.40
N VAL A 217 -20.17 6.56 13.62
CA VAL A 217 -19.45 6.28 12.37
C VAL A 217 -20.27 6.81 11.21
N ARG A 218 -19.81 7.90 10.59
CA ARG A 218 -20.42 8.40 9.35
C ARG A 218 -20.02 7.51 8.17
N ARG A 219 -20.92 7.39 7.18
CA ARG A 219 -20.58 6.75 5.91
C ARG A 219 -19.36 7.45 5.30
N VAL A 220 -18.50 6.67 4.65
CA VAL A 220 -17.36 7.17 3.90
C VAL A 220 -17.46 6.68 2.46
N THR A 221 -17.07 7.52 1.51
CA THR A 221 -16.99 7.18 0.10
C THR A 221 -15.53 6.92 -0.27
N PRO A 222 -15.18 5.70 -0.72
CA PRO A 222 -13.83 5.41 -1.16
C PRO A 222 -13.58 6.05 -2.53
N VAL A 223 -12.60 6.94 -2.60
CA VAL A 223 -12.14 7.58 -3.84
C VAL A 223 -10.74 7.04 -4.16
N PRO A 224 -10.54 6.31 -5.28
CA PRO A 224 -9.22 5.84 -5.66
C PRO A 224 -8.38 6.98 -6.25
N LEU A 225 -7.14 7.11 -5.80
CA LEU A 225 -6.13 7.97 -6.39
C LEU A 225 -5.11 7.13 -7.13
N TYR A 226 -4.60 7.65 -8.25
CA TYR A 226 -3.66 6.94 -9.12
C TYR A 226 -2.43 7.79 -9.39
N ILE A 227 -1.28 7.13 -9.47
CA ILE A 227 -0.11 7.64 -10.19
C ILE A 227 -0.44 7.47 -11.67
N GLN A 228 -0.62 8.57 -12.40
CA GLN A 228 -1.15 8.53 -13.78
C GLN A 228 -0.18 7.91 -14.79
N ASP A 229 1.12 8.17 -14.62
CA ASP A 229 2.20 7.73 -15.51
C ASP A 229 3.30 7.11 -14.65
N ALA A 230 3.01 5.90 -14.12
CA ALA A 230 3.96 5.16 -13.30
C ALA A 230 4.96 4.45 -14.21
N GLN A 231 6.24 4.82 -14.07
CA GLN A 231 7.32 4.26 -14.86
C GLN A 231 8.43 3.76 -13.94
N VAL A 232 8.87 2.54 -14.18
CA VAL A 232 10.07 1.97 -13.56
C VAL A 232 11.25 2.28 -14.47
N ARG A 233 12.27 2.93 -13.94
CA ARG A 233 13.53 3.24 -14.63
C ARG A 233 14.69 2.78 -13.77
N ASN A 234 15.61 2.00 -14.34
CA ASN A 234 16.73 1.41 -13.61
C ASN A 234 16.26 0.66 -12.35
N GLY A 235 15.18 -0.12 -12.47
CA GLY A 235 14.58 -0.86 -11.37
C GLY A 235 13.77 -0.05 -10.36
N TRP A 236 13.77 1.29 -10.44
CA TRP A 236 13.08 2.17 -9.48
C TRP A 236 11.81 2.81 -10.04
N LEU A 237 10.75 2.83 -9.23
CA LEU A 237 9.58 3.70 -9.37
C LEU A 237 9.60 4.77 -8.27
N ASP A 238 9.59 6.04 -8.66
CA ASP A 238 9.44 7.17 -7.75
C ASP A 238 7.97 7.43 -7.42
N VAL A 239 7.66 7.57 -6.13
CA VAL A 239 6.29 7.78 -5.65
C VAL A 239 6.02 9.28 -5.46
N PRO A 240 5.02 9.88 -6.15
CA PRO A 240 4.69 11.29 -5.99
C PRO A 240 4.18 11.61 -4.57
N GLN A 241 4.92 12.41 -3.81
CA GLN A 241 4.62 12.68 -2.40
C GLN A 241 3.42 13.63 -2.20
N ASP A 242 3.05 14.40 -3.22
CA ASP A 242 1.86 15.25 -3.23
C ASP A 242 0.56 14.43 -3.13
N LEU A 243 0.56 13.18 -3.61
CA LEU A 243 -0.59 12.29 -3.50
C LEU A 243 -0.93 11.95 -2.04
N TYR A 244 0.06 11.85 -1.15
CA TYR A 244 -0.20 11.69 0.29
C TYR A 244 -0.93 12.91 0.86
N ARG A 245 -0.54 14.13 0.46
CA ARG A 245 -1.25 15.36 0.86
C ARG A 245 -2.67 15.38 0.32
N ARG A 246 -2.87 14.94 -0.92
CA ARG A 246 -4.20 14.85 -1.54
C ARG A 246 -5.10 13.85 -0.82
N VAL A 247 -4.58 12.69 -0.42
CA VAL A 247 -5.32 11.74 0.44
C VAL A 247 -5.73 12.42 1.74
N ASN A 248 -4.80 13.06 2.44
CA ASN A 248 -5.11 13.72 3.71
C ASN A 248 -6.15 14.84 3.57
N LEU A 249 -6.09 15.62 2.49
CA LEU A 249 -7.09 16.65 2.18
C LEU A 249 -8.48 16.04 1.95
N LEU A 250 -8.57 14.99 1.11
CA LEU A 250 -9.82 14.31 0.81
C LEU A 250 -10.44 13.63 2.03
N GLU A 251 -9.61 13.16 2.95
CA GLU A 251 -10.05 12.53 4.20
C GLU A 251 -10.34 13.55 5.33
N GLY A 252 -10.19 14.85 5.09
CA GLY A 252 -10.42 15.91 6.09
C GLY A 252 -9.40 15.92 7.23
N ARG A 253 -8.16 15.51 6.94
CA ARG A 253 -7.04 15.38 7.90
C ARG A 253 -6.02 16.53 7.82
N ALA A 254 -6.31 17.56 7.04
CA ALA A 254 -5.44 18.71 6.83
C ALA A 254 -5.34 19.59 8.08
#